data_AF-A0A1X7TX27-F1
#
_entry.id   AF-A0A1X7TX27-F1
#
_cell.length_a   1.000
_cell.length_b   1.000
_cell.length_c   1.000
_cell.angle_alpha   90.00
_cell.angle_beta   90.00
_cell.angle_gamma   90.00
#
_symmetry.space_group_name_H-M   'P 1'
#
loop_
_entity.id
_entity.type
_entity.pdbx_description
1 polymer ?
#
loop_
_entity_poly.entity_id
_entity_poly.type
_entity_poly.pdbx_seq_one_letter_code
_entity_poly.pdbx_strand_id
1 'polypeptide(L)' 'TLQSLLKSDPILNEVLLDHASDGHLSEFCDGSLYNTHSLLSTDKHALKIIGYDELEVTNPLGSYILRHK' A
#
# COMPACT_ATOMS: atom_id res chain seq x y z
N THR A 1 9.03 -17.74 3.79
CA THR A 1 7.82 -16.90 4.03
C THR A 1 7.83 -15.73 3.06
N LEU A 2 6.75 -14.94 2.97
CA LEU A 2 6.74 -13.71 2.14
C LEU A 2 7.94 -12.81 2.46
N GLN A 3 8.24 -12.66 3.75
CA GLN A 3 9.38 -11.90 4.24
C GLN A 3 10.75 -12.47 3.78
N SER A 4 10.86 -13.78 3.55
CA SER A 4 12.08 -14.38 2.97
C SER A 4 12.21 -14.12 1.47
N LEU A 5 11.08 -14.09 0.74
CA LEU A 5 11.05 -13.80 -0.69
C LEU A 5 11.42 -12.34 -0.98
N LEU A 6 10.91 -11.40 -0.17
CA LEU A 6 11.23 -9.97 -0.27
C LEU A 6 12.67 -9.62 0.16
N LYS A 7 13.42 -10.57 0.71
CA LYS A 7 14.86 -10.43 0.98
C LYS A 7 15.74 -10.84 -0.20
N SER A 8 15.14 -11.42 -1.24
CA SER A 8 15.84 -11.74 -2.48
C SER A 8 15.93 -10.48 -3.33
N ASP A 9 17.14 -9.99 -3.57
CA ASP A 9 17.41 -8.78 -4.37
C ASP A 9 16.67 -8.74 -5.72
N PRO A 10 16.65 -9.81 -6.55
CA PRO A 10 15.92 -9.76 -7.82
C PRO A 10 14.41 -9.60 -7.63
N ILE A 11 13.82 -10.23 -6.61
CA ILE A 11 12.38 -10.12 -6.34
C ILE A 11 12.05 -8.73 -5.78
N LEU A 12 12.91 -8.22 -4.89
CA LEU A 12 12.72 -6.90 -4.30
C LEU A 12 12.81 -5.80 -5.37
N ASN A 13 13.74 -5.93 -6.32
CA ASN A 13 13.90 -4.97 -7.41
C ASN A 13 12.68 -4.96 -8.34
N GLU A 14 12.14 -6.12 -8.71
CA GLU A 14 10.92 -6.22 -9.51
C GLU A 14 9.71 -5.56 -8.84
N VAL A 15 9.61 -5.64 -7.51
CA VAL A 15 8.52 -5.02 -6.75
C VAL A 15 8.69 -3.49 -6.64
N LEU A 16 9.92 -3.00 -6.62
CA LEU A 16 10.21 -1.58 -6.37
C LEU A 16 10.39 -0.74 -7.63
N LEU A 17 10.69 -1.36 -8.77
CA LEU A 17 11.03 -0.66 -10.01
C LEU A 17 9.91 -0.80 -11.04
N ASP A 18 9.51 0.34 -11.61
CA ASP A 18 8.66 0.35 -12.79
C ASP A 18 9.31 -0.44 -13.92
N HIS A 19 8.55 -1.35 -14.53
CA HIS A 19 9.01 -2.05 -15.72
C HIS A 19 8.97 -1.10 -16.93
N ALA A 20 9.90 -1.29 -17.85
CA ALA A 20 9.95 -0.47 -19.06
C ALA A 20 8.66 -0.66 -19.88
N SER A 21 7.90 0.43 -20.07
CA SER A 21 6.70 0.40 -20.92
C SER A 21 7.10 0.17 -22.37
N ASP A 22 6.46 -0.81 -23.02
CA ASP A 22 6.65 -1.14 -24.43
C ASP A 22 5.80 -0.26 -25.38
N GLY A 23 5.21 0.82 -24.85
CA GLY A 23 4.33 1.72 -25.59
C GLY A 23 2.90 1.21 -25.79
N HIS A 24 2.60 -0.02 -25.39
CA HIS A 24 1.26 -0.61 -25.46
C HIS A 24 0.72 -0.98 -24.07
N LEU A 25 1.61 -1.39 -23.16
CA LEU A 25 1.31 -1.65 -21.76
C LEU A 25 2.17 -0.72 -20.91
N SER A 26 1.51 0.02 -20.02
CA SER A 26 2.14 0.81 -18.98
C SER A 26 1.80 0.18 -17.64
N GLU A 27 2.82 -0.27 -16.92
CA GLU A 27 2.65 -0.62 -15.52
C GLU A 27 2.69 0.65 -14.67
N PHE A 28 1.95 0.63 -13.57
CA PHE A 28 1.91 1.71 -12.60
C PHE A 28 2.41 1.16 -11.28
N CYS A 29 3.68 1.39 -10.95
CA CYS A 29 4.22 1.11 -9.63
C CYS A 29 3.90 2.28 -8.70
N ASP A 30 2.89 2.09 -7.86
CA ASP A 30 2.49 3.05 -6.83
C ASP A 30 3.57 3.27 -5.75
N GLY A 31 4.57 2.38 -5.66
CA GLY A 31 5.70 2.50 -4.74
C GLY A 31 6.54 3.76 -4.95
N SER A 32 6.79 4.16 -6.21
CA SER A 32 7.54 5.38 -6.52
C SER A 32 6.73 6.64 -6.15
N LEU A 33 5.43 6.61 -6.45
CA LEU A 33 4.48 7.66 -6.06
C LEU A 33 4.39 7.79 -4.54
N TYR A 34 4.21 6.68 -3.83
CA TYR A 34 4.13 6.66 -2.36
C TYR A 34 5.39 7.25 -1.72
N ASN A 35 6.58 6.84 -2.20
CA ASN A 35 7.86 7.29 -1.64
C ASN A 35 8.14 8.78 -1.86
N THR A 36 7.70 9.33 -2.99
CA THR A 36 7.91 10.75 -3.33
C THR A 36 6.80 11.67 -2.80
N HIS A 37 5.63 11.13 -2.48
CA HIS A 37 4.49 11.94 -2.05
C HIS A 37 4.61 12.36 -0.58
N SER A 38 4.72 13.66 -0.34
CA SER A 38 4.99 14.27 0.98
C SER A 38 4.03 13.84 2.10
N LEU A 39 2.76 13.61 1.77
CA LEU A 39 1.74 13.11 2.71
C LEU A 39 1.78 11.58 2.91
N LEU A 40 2.17 10.80 1.89
CA LEU A 40 2.10 9.33 1.93
C LEU A 40 3.38 8.74 2.51
N SER A 41 4.55 9.32 2.23
CA SER A 41 5.84 8.80 2.71
C SER A 41 6.22 9.19 4.14
N THR A 42 5.51 10.12 4.78
CA THR A 42 5.90 10.70 6.08
C THR A 42 5.98 9.67 7.21
N ASP A 43 5.03 8.74 7.23
CA ASP A 43 4.93 7.70 8.26
C ASP A 43 4.75 6.36 7.57
N LYS A 44 5.79 5.53 7.69
CA LYS A 44 5.89 4.20 7.07
C LYS A 44 5.08 3.13 7.81
N HIS A 45 4.55 3.46 8.97
CA HIS A 45 3.77 2.54 9.81
C HIS A 45 2.29 2.91 9.89
N ALA A 46 1.90 4.07 9.36
CA ALA A 46 0.51 4.49 9.31
C ALA A 46 -0.27 3.76 8.20
N LEU A 47 -1.43 3.20 8.56
CA LEU A 47 -2.45 2.80 7.60
C LEU A 47 -3.16 4.06 7.08
N LYS A 48 -3.06 4.34 5.78
CA LYS A 48 -3.65 5.52 5.14
C LYS A 48 -4.79 5.09 4.23
N ILE A 49 -5.97 5.67 4.43
CA ILE A 49 -7.17 5.41 3.61
C ILE A 49 -7.46 6.67 2.80
N ILE A 50 -7.47 6.55 1.48
CA ILE A 50 -7.74 7.66 0.56
C ILE A 50 -9.16 7.47 0.01
N GLY A 51 -10.09 8.33 0.42
CA GLY A 51 -11.45 8.39 -0.11
C GLY A 51 -11.60 9.55 -1.09
N TYR A 52 -12.24 9.30 -2.23
CA TYR A 52 -12.56 10.33 -3.24
C TYR A 52 -13.99 10.89 -3.12
N ASP A 53 -14.78 10.39 -2.16
CA ASP A 53 -16.18 10.81 -1.90
C ASP A 53 -16.52 10.55 -0.42
N GLU A 54 -17.79 10.31 -0.06
CA GLU A 54 -18.21 9.92 1.30
C GLU A 54 -17.62 8.56 1.73
N LEU A 55 -16.57 8.61 2.56
CA LEU A 55 -15.95 7.42 3.16
C LEU A 55 -16.68 7.05 4.46
N GLU A 56 -17.55 6.04 4.41
CA GLU A 56 -18.12 5.45 5.63
C GLU A 56 -17.15 4.41 6.21
N VAL A 57 -16.52 4.73 7.34
CA VAL A 57 -15.68 3.76 8.07
C VAL A 57 -16.58 2.79 8.80
N THR A 58 -16.92 1.70 8.13
CA THR A 58 -17.58 0.55 8.78
C THR A 58 -16.50 -0.34 9.42
N ASN A 59 -16.80 -0.93 10.57
CA ASN A 59 -15.99 -2.04 11.08
C ASN A 59 -16.59 -3.34 10.50
N PRO A 60 -16.06 -3.89 9.39
CA PRO A 60 -16.61 -5.09 8.78
C PRO A 60 -16.47 -6.32 9.68
N LEU A 61 -15.63 -6.26 10.71
CA LEU A 61 -15.45 -7.32 11.69
C LEU A 61 -16.50 -7.28 12.81
N GLY A 62 -17.41 -6.30 12.81
CA GLY A 62 -18.57 -6.27 13.69
C GLY A 62 -18.21 -6.50 15.15
N SER A 63 -17.29 -5.70 15.72
CA SER A 63 -16.95 -5.88 17.12
C SER A 63 -18.10 -5.39 17.99
N TYR A 64 -18.98 -6.32 18.38
CA TYR A 64 -19.80 -6.21 19.59
C TYR A 64 -18.87 -6.17 20.80
N ILE A 65 -18.18 -5.05 21.01
CA ILE A 65 -17.45 -4.85 22.26
C ILE A 65 -18.50 -4.41 23.28
N LEU A 66 -19.05 -5.40 24.00
CA LEU A 66 -19.68 -5.17 25.29
C LEU A 66 -18.67 -4.38 26.13
N ARG A 67 -18.92 -3.09 26.31
CA ARG A 67 -18.16 -2.28 27.27
C ARG A 67 -18.25 -3.00 28.61
N HIS A 68 -17.15 -3.56 29.09
CA HIS A 68 -17.09 -4.08 30.45
C HIS A 68 -17.25 -2.88 31.38
N LYS A 69 -18.29 -2.92 32.24
CA LYS A 69 -18.56 -1.91 33.27
C LYS A 69 -17.38 -1.76 34.22
#